data_AF-A0A7C8HVB5-F1
#
_entry.id   AF-A0A7C8HVB5-F1
#
_cell.length_a   1.000
_cell.length_b   1.000
_cell.length_c   1.000
_cell.angle_alpha   90.00
_cell.angle_beta   90.00
_cell.angle_gamma   90.00
#
_symmetry.space_group_name_H-M   'P 1'
#
loop_
_entity.id
_entity.type
_entity.pdbx_description
1 polymer ?
#
loop_
_entity_poly.entity_id
_entity_poly.type
_entity_poly.pdbx_seq_one_letter_code
_entity_poly.pdbx_strand_id
1 'polypeptide(L)'
;MYPAESVDMNTMFFVITGGLVLLGEALEFISQLVGAKKYGGSKKGNLGGIIGAICGAIIGAPFFFGFGALIGALGGSYAGCLVFEIAHGRNLSEAMIASKGAFYGKSLGMSIKFGIGVFVVVYGASYIWN
;
A
#
# COMPACT_ATOMS: atom_id res chain seq x y z
N MET A 1 -11.76 -35.55 -29.99
CA MET A 1 -10.81 -34.64 -29.32
C MET A 1 -11.42 -33.25 -29.42
N TYR A 2 -12.15 -32.80 -28.41
CA TYR A 2 -12.60 -31.40 -28.40
C TYR A 2 -11.35 -30.53 -28.18
N PRO A 3 -11.15 -29.47 -28.98
CA PRO A 3 -10.11 -28.51 -28.65
C PRO A 3 -10.47 -27.92 -27.27
N ALA A 4 -9.54 -28.01 -26.32
CA ALA A 4 -9.65 -27.20 -25.13
C ALA A 4 -9.71 -25.73 -25.60
N GLU A 5 -10.73 -25.00 -25.17
CA GLU A 5 -10.84 -23.56 -25.42
C GLU A 5 -9.55 -22.90 -24.92
N SER A 6 -8.78 -22.26 -25.81
CA SER A 6 -7.66 -21.43 -25.39
C SER A 6 -8.24 -20.26 -24.62
N VAL A 7 -7.92 -20.20 -23.33
CA VAL A 7 -8.36 -19.09 -22.49
C VAL A 7 -7.50 -17.88 -22.88
N ASP A 8 -7.99 -17.09 -23.83
CA ASP A 8 -7.26 -15.91 -24.33
C ASP A 8 -7.35 -14.75 -23.33
N MET A 9 -6.31 -13.91 -23.25
CA MET A 9 -6.30 -12.65 -22.49
C MET A 9 -7.25 -11.62 -23.12
N ASN A 10 -8.55 -11.83 -22.93
CA ASN A 10 -9.62 -10.99 -23.46
C ASN A 10 -9.88 -9.77 -22.56
N THR A 11 -10.83 -8.94 -22.96
CA THR A 11 -11.24 -7.75 -22.20
C THR A 11 -11.65 -8.09 -20.75
N MET A 12 -12.26 -9.25 -20.51
CA MET A 12 -12.70 -9.67 -19.18
C MET A 12 -11.49 -9.90 -18.24
N PHE A 13 -10.40 -10.45 -18.75
CA PHE A 13 -9.15 -10.59 -17.98
C PHE A 13 -8.67 -9.24 -17.45
N PHE A 14 -8.63 -8.21 -18.29
CA PHE A 14 -8.20 -6.86 -17.89
C PHE A 14 -9.19 -6.18 -16.94
N VAL A 15 -10.49 -6.40 -17.12
CA VAL A 15 -11.52 -5.87 -16.21
C VAL A 15 -11.37 -6.46 -14.81
N ILE A 16 -11.18 -7.79 -14.71
CA ILE A 16 -11.02 -8.47 -13.41
C ILE A 16 -9.72 -8.05 -12.74
N THR A 17 -8.59 -8.15 -13.45
CA THR A 17 -7.27 -7.83 -12.88
C THR A 17 -7.14 -6.35 -12.55
N GLY A 18 -7.61 -5.46 -13.42
CA GLY A 18 -7.67 -4.02 -13.16
C GLY A 18 -8.55 -3.68 -11.96
N GLY A 19 -9.74 -4.30 -11.85
CA GLY A 19 -10.63 -4.13 -10.71
C GLY A 19 -9.99 -4.57 -9.39
N LEU A 20 -9.27 -5.70 -9.39
CA LEU A 20 -8.54 -6.19 -8.22
C LEU A 20 -7.39 -5.26 -7.81
N VAL A 21 -6.60 -4.77 -8.77
CA VAL A 21 -5.50 -3.84 -8.50
C VAL A 21 -6.04 -2.54 -7.88
N LEU A 22 -7.12 -1.98 -8.43
CA LEU A 22 -7.77 -0.79 -7.88
C LEU A 22 -8.35 -1.04 -6.49
N LEU A 23 -8.92 -2.22 -6.25
CA LEU A 23 -9.39 -2.63 -4.92
C LEU A 23 -8.22 -2.69 -3.92
N GLY A 24 -7.08 -3.27 -4.32
CA GLY A 24 -5.87 -3.32 -3.49
C GLY A 24 -5.34 -1.93 -3.14
N GLU A 25 -5.32 -1.00 -4.09
CA GLU A 25 -4.97 0.40 -3.86
C GLU A 25 -5.93 1.05 -2.85
N ALA A 26 -7.24 0.89 -3.03
CA ALA A 26 -8.24 1.45 -2.14
C ALA A 26 -8.11 0.88 -0.70
N LEU A 27 -7.93 -0.43 -0.58
CA LEU A 27 -7.73 -1.09 0.71
C LEU A 27 -6.44 -0.65 1.40
N GLU A 28 -5.37 -0.39 0.64
CA GLU A 28 -4.14 0.18 1.18
C GLU A 28 -4.37 1.58 1.77
N PHE A 29 -5.01 2.47 1.01
CA PHE A 29 -5.34 3.81 1.49
C PHE A 29 -6.27 3.79 2.71
N ILE A 30 -7.33 2.97 2.68
CA ILE A 30 -8.27 2.83 3.79
C ILE A 30 -7.56 2.30 5.04
N SER A 31 -6.71 1.27 4.90
CA SER A 31 -5.96 0.69 6.02
C SER A 31 -5.04 1.70 6.67
N GLN A 32 -4.35 2.53 5.88
CA GLN A 32 -3.52 3.61 6.40
C GLN A 32 -4.33 4.66 7.17
N LEU A 33 -5.46 5.11 6.60
CA LEU A 33 -6.35 6.10 7.23
C LEU A 33 -6.96 5.59 8.53
N VAL A 34 -7.49 4.36 8.53
CA VAL A 34 -8.09 3.71 9.71
C VAL A 34 -7.04 3.41 10.76
N GLY A 35 -5.87 2.91 10.35
CA GLY A 35 -4.74 2.61 11.22
C GLY A 35 -4.28 3.85 11.98
N ALA A 36 -4.01 4.95 11.27
CA ALA A 36 -3.60 6.18 11.92
C ALA A 36 -4.70 6.76 12.83
N LYS A 37 -5.97 6.75 12.39
CA LYS A 37 -7.10 7.24 13.19
C LYS A 37 -7.32 6.42 14.48
N LYS A 38 -7.14 5.10 14.43
CA LYS A 38 -7.27 4.20 15.59
C LYS A 38 -6.26 4.52 16.70
N TYR A 39 -5.09 5.05 16.32
CA TYR A 39 -4.02 5.44 17.26
C TYR A 39 -4.05 6.94 17.57
N GLY A 40 -5.17 7.63 17.30
CA GLY A 40 -5.36 9.04 17.63
C GLY A 40 -4.73 10.03 16.64
N GLY A 41 -4.38 9.58 15.44
CA GLY A 41 -3.84 10.44 14.37
C GLY A 41 -4.84 11.50 13.90
N SER A 42 -4.33 12.70 13.67
CA SER A 42 -5.05 13.83 13.10
C SER A 42 -5.15 13.71 11.57
N LYS A 43 -6.02 14.52 10.95
CA LYS A 43 -6.11 14.60 9.49
C LYS A 43 -4.78 15.05 8.85
N LYS A 44 -4.05 15.96 9.53
CA LYS A 44 -2.76 16.46 9.07
C LYS A 44 -1.68 15.38 9.19
N GLY A 45 -1.65 14.63 10.29
CA GLY A 45 -0.77 13.47 10.46
C GLY A 45 -0.99 12.41 9.40
N ASN A 46 -2.26 12.08 9.10
CA ASN A 46 -2.59 11.15 8.01
C ASN A 46 -2.04 11.63 6.65
N LEU A 47 -2.25 12.92 6.33
CA LEU A 47 -1.72 13.50 5.10
C LEU A 47 -0.18 13.45 5.07
N GLY A 48 0.46 13.79 6.19
CA GLY A 48 1.91 13.68 6.35
C GLY A 48 2.40 12.25 6.15
N GLY A 49 1.70 11.25 6.68
CA GLY A 49 2.01 9.84 6.48
C GLY A 49 1.84 9.37 5.03
N ILE A 50 0.82 9.85 4.32
CA ILE A 50 0.65 9.54 2.89
C ILE A 50 1.80 10.13 2.07
N ILE A 51 2.09 11.43 2.25
CA ILE A 51 3.18 12.12 1.53
C ILE A 51 4.52 11.47 1.86
N GLY A 52 4.78 11.24 3.15
CA GLY A 52 5.99 10.60 3.62
C GLY A 52 6.16 9.20 3.05
N ALA A 53 5.08 8.42 2.96
CA ALA A 53 5.14 7.11 2.34
C ALA A 53 5.48 7.16 0.84
N ILE A 54 4.90 8.11 0.10
CA ILE A 54 5.19 8.29 -1.34
C ILE A 54 6.65 8.72 -1.52
N CYS A 55 7.08 9.78 -0.83
CA CYS A 55 8.46 10.26 -0.91
C CYS A 55 9.46 9.19 -0.47
N GLY A 56 9.18 8.50 0.63
CA GLY A 56 10.01 7.41 1.13
C GLY A 56 10.08 6.24 0.15
N ALA A 57 8.96 5.86 -0.48
CA ALA A 57 8.95 4.82 -1.51
C ALA A 57 9.80 5.21 -2.72
N ILE A 58 9.67 6.45 -3.21
CA ILE A 58 10.45 6.97 -4.35
C ILE A 58 11.94 7.00 -4.02
N ILE A 59 12.31 7.52 -2.85
CA ILE A 59 13.70 7.58 -2.39
C ILE A 59 14.26 6.17 -2.17
N GLY A 60 13.43 5.25 -1.67
CA GLY A 60 13.81 3.86 -1.41
C GLY A 60 13.89 2.98 -2.64
N ALA A 61 13.15 3.29 -3.71
CA ALA A 61 13.03 2.43 -4.90
C ALA A 61 14.37 2.05 -5.58
N PRO A 62 15.39 2.92 -5.66
CA PRO A 62 16.69 2.56 -6.24
C PRO A 62 17.44 1.46 -5.47
N PHE A 63 17.06 1.19 -4.22
CA PHE A 63 17.77 0.27 -3.33
C PHE A 63 17.16 -1.14 -3.35
N PHE A 64 18.00 -2.14 -3.14
CA PHE A 64 17.61 -3.56 -3.00
C PHE A 64 16.71 -4.05 -4.14
N PHE A 65 17.02 -3.76 -5.40
CA PHE A 65 16.21 -4.20 -6.55
C PHE A 65 14.72 -3.77 -6.46
N GLY A 66 14.45 -2.58 -5.92
CA GLY A 66 13.08 -2.08 -5.72
C GLY A 66 12.47 -2.41 -4.36
N PHE A 67 13.01 -3.38 -3.61
CA PHE A 67 12.52 -3.69 -2.26
C PHE A 67 12.71 -2.53 -1.28
N GLY A 68 13.66 -1.63 -1.56
CA GLY A 68 13.82 -0.41 -0.78
C GLY A 68 12.58 0.50 -0.82
N ALA A 69 11.73 0.42 -1.85
CA ALA A 69 10.48 1.16 -1.88
C ALA A 69 9.51 0.74 -0.76
N LEU A 70 9.52 -0.54 -0.37
CA LEU A 70 8.64 -1.04 0.71
C LEU A 70 9.08 -0.47 2.07
N ILE A 71 10.38 -0.58 2.37
CA ILE A 71 10.96 -0.05 3.60
C ILE A 71 10.80 1.47 3.64
N GLY A 72 11.07 2.13 2.51
CA GLY A 72 10.90 3.56 2.33
C GLY A 72 9.46 4.01 2.55
N ALA A 73 8.47 3.29 2.03
CA ALA A 73 7.06 3.60 2.22
C ALA A 73 6.62 3.49 3.68
N LEU A 74 7.09 2.44 4.38
CA LEU A 74 6.77 2.21 5.79
C LEU A 74 7.44 3.25 6.70
N GLY A 75 8.75 3.44 6.54
CA GLY A 75 9.52 4.42 7.31
C GLY A 75 9.08 5.85 7.00
N GLY A 76 8.83 6.15 5.73
CA GLY A 76 8.29 7.42 5.27
C GLY A 76 6.88 7.69 5.82
N SER A 77 6.01 6.69 5.86
CA SER A 77 4.68 6.84 6.48
C SER A 77 4.76 7.20 7.95
N TYR A 78 5.68 6.57 8.68
CA TYR A 78 5.90 6.86 10.09
C TYR A 78 6.47 8.27 10.28
N ALA A 79 7.57 8.59 9.59
CA ALA A 79 8.26 9.86 9.73
C ALA A 79 7.41 11.05 9.27
N GLY A 80 6.70 10.91 8.16
CA GLY A 80 5.81 11.95 7.63
C GLY A 80 4.63 12.24 8.56
N CYS A 81 4.03 11.20 9.15
CA CYS A 81 3.00 11.38 10.17
C CYS A 81 3.56 12.09 11.41
N LEU A 82 4.73 11.64 11.89
CA LEU A 82 5.39 12.20 13.07
C LEU A 82 5.68 13.69 12.91
N VAL A 83 6.28 14.08 11.78
CA VAL A 83 6.59 15.48 11.47
C VAL A 83 5.32 16.32 11.44
N PHE A 84 4.25 15.85 10.81
CA PHE A 84 3.00 16.60 10.72
C PHE A 84 2.25 16.70 12.05
N GLU A 85 2.28 15.66 12.88
CA GLU A 85 1.67 15.69 14.21
C GLU A 85 2.41 16.64 15.15
N ILE A 86 3.75 16.65 15.13
CA ILE A 86 4.56 17.61 15.89
C ILE A 86 4.29 19.02 15.38
N ALA A 87 4.27 19.24 14.05
CA ALA A 87 3.93 20.52 13.45
C ALA A 87 2.48 20.96 13.75
N HIS A 88 1.60 20.01 14.07
CA HIS A 88 0.24 20.30 14.52
C HIS A 88 0.14 20.70 16.00
N GLY A 89 1.28 20.71 16.72
CA GLY A 89 1.36 21.10 18.13
C GLY A 89 1.16 19.94 19.11
N ARG A 90 1.21 18.68 18.65
CA ARG A 90 1.11 17.53 19.55
C ARG A 90 2.43 17.25 20.23
N ASN A 91 2.31 16.74 21.47
CA ASN A 91 3.45 16.23 22.20
C ASN A 91 4.07 15.02 21.48
N LEU A 92 5.40 14.90 21.57
CA LEU A 92 6.16 13.86 20.89
C LEU A 92 5.65 12.44 21.22
N SER A 93 5.27 12.18 22.47
CA SER A 93 4.73 10.88 22.91
C SER A 93 3.45 10.51 22.14
N GLU A 94 2.51 11.46 22.04
CA GLU A 94 1.26 11.24 21.30
C GLU A 94 1.49 11.11 19.80
N ALA A 95 2.37 11.95 19.25
CA ALA A 95 2.72 11.92 17.84
C ALA A 95 3.36 10.58 17.44
N MET A 96 4.22 10.01 18.29
CA MET A 96 4.79 8.68 18.08
C MET A 96 3.73 7.57 18.09
N ILE A 97 2.74 7.65 18.98
CA ILE A 97 1.63 6.69 19.03
C ILE A 97 0.80 6.76 17.74
N ALA A 98 0.42 7.97 17.31
CA ALA A 98 -0.29 8.18 16.05
C ALA A 98 0.52 7.68 14.83
N SER A 99 1.83 7.93 14.81
CA SER A 99 2.73 7.50 13.73
C SER A 99 2.88 5.98 13.66
N LYS A 100 2.84 5.27 14.81
CA LYS A 100 2.75 3.80 14.83
C LYS A 100 1.47 3.32 14.15
N GLY A 101 0.34 4.00 14.38
CA GLY A 101 -0.90 3.70 13.67
C GLY A 101 -0.79 3.87 12.16
N ALA A 102 -0.15 4.95 11.70
CA ALA A 102 0.11 5.16 10.28
C ALA A 102 1.01 4.06 9.68
N PHE A 103 2.07 3.67 10.40
CA PHE A 103 2.96 2.56 10.01
C PHE A 103 2.21 1.22 9.89
N TYR A 104 1.47 0.82 10.93
CA TYR A 104 0.76 -0.46 10.92
C TYR A 104 -0.40 -0.47 9.91
N GLY A 105 -1.08 0.67 9.73
CA GLY A 105 -2.10 0.83 8.70
C GLY A 105 -1.53 0.67 7.29
N LYS A 106 -0.37 1.31 7.02
CA LYS A 106 0.37 1.16 5.77
C LYS A 106 0.82 -0.30 5.56
N SER A 107 1.41 -0.91 6.59
CA SER A 107 1.89 -2.30 6.53
C SER A 107 0.77 -3.30 6.23
N LEU A 108 -0.39 -3.17 6.89
CA LEU A 108 -1.54 -4.04 6.63
C LEU A 108 -2.06 -3.87 5.20
N GLY A 109 -2.19 -2.61 4.75
CA GLY A 109 -2.61 -2.28 3.39
C GLY A 109 -1.69 -2.88 2.33
N MET A 110 -0.38 -2.73 2.52
CA MET A 110 0.65 -3.31 1.64
C MET A 110 0.57 -4.83 1.60
N SER A 111 0.37 -5.51 2.74
CA SER A 111 0.24 -6.97 2.77
C SER A 111 -0.98 -7.47 1.98
N ILE A 112 -2.13 -6.79 2.11
CA ILE A 112 -3.34 -7.12 1.36
C ILE A 112 -3.11 -6.93 -0.14
N LYS A 113 -2.56 -5.76 -0.52
CA LYS A 113 -2.25 -5.44 -1.92
C LYS A 113 -1.23 -6.39 -2.53
N PHE A 114 -0.24 -6.82 -1.76
CA PHE A 114 0.74 -7.83 -2.17
C PHE A 114 0.05 -9.17 -2.46
N GLY A 115 -0.86 -9.63 -1.58
CA GLY A 115 -1.64 -10.84 -1.82
C GLY A 115 -2.49 -10.76 -3.09
N ILE A 116 -3.14 -9.62 -3.34
CA ILE A 116 -3.87 -9.36 -4.59
C ILE A 116 -2.92 -9.41 -5.80
N GLY A 117 -1.75 -8.79 -5.70
CA GLY A 117 -0.73 -8.82 -6.75
C GLY A 117 -0.26 -10.24 -7.08
N VAL A 118 -0.01 -11.07 -6.06
CA VAL A 118 0.31 -12.49 -6.25
C VAL A 118 -0.82 -13.22 -6.97
N PHE A 119 -2.08 -13.01 -6.57
CA PHE A 119 -3.22 -13.60 -7.24
C PHE A 119 -3.30 -13.19 -8.73
N VAL A 120 -3.13 -11.91 -9.03
CA VAL A 120 -3.14 -11.41 -10.42
C VAL A 120 -2.02 -12.03 -11.25
N VAL A 121 -0.82 -12.20 -10.70
CA VAL A 121 0.30 -12.84 -11.38
C VAL A 121 0.01 -14.33 -11.66
N VAL A 122 -0.48 -15.08 -10.66
CA VAL A 122 -0.82 -16.51 -10.83
C VAL A 122 -1.96 -16.68 -11.83
N TYR A 123 -3.00 -15.85 -11.72
CA TYR A 123 -4.13 -15.85 -12.64
C TYR A 123 -3.68 -15.49 -14.06
N GLY A 124 -2.75 -14.54 -14.24
CA GLY A 124 -2.17 -14.24 -15.55
C GLY A 124 -1.32 -15.38 -16.10
N ALA A 125 -0.51 -16.03 -15.26
CA ALA A 125 0.34 -17.14 -15.67
C ALA A 125 -0.47 -18.32 -16.21
N SER A 126 -1.67 -18.60 -15.67
CA SER A 126 -2.54 -19.65 -16.18
C SER A 126 -3.08 -19.36 -17.58
N TYR A 127 -3.07 -18.12 -18.08
CA TYR A 127 -3.46 -17.81 -19.47
C TYR A 127 -2.30 -18.00 -20.45
N ILE A 128 -1.05 -17.96 -19.96
CA ILE A 128 0.15 -18.07 -20.79
C ILE A 128 0.60 -19.53 -20.91
N TRP A 129 0.43 -20.31 -19.84
CA TRP A 129 0.97 -21.67 -19.71
C TRP A 129 -0.07 -22.79 -19.74
N ASN A 130 -1.33 -22.48 -20.09
CA ASN A 130 -2.34 -23.47 -20.50
C ASN A 130 -2.36 -23.60 -22.03
#